data_AF-A0A937XHI3-F1
#
_entry.id   AF-A0A937XHI3-F1
#
_cell.length_a   1.000
_cell.length_b   1.000
_cell.length_c   1.000
_cell.angle_alpha   90.00
_cell.angle_beta   90.00
_cell.angle_gamma   90.00
#
_symmetry.space_group_name_H-M   'P 1'
#
loop_
_entity.id
_entity.type
_entity.pdbx_description
1 polymer ?
#
loop_
_entity_poly.entity_id
_entity_poly.type
_entity_poly.pdbx_seq_one_letter_code
_entity_poly.pdbx_strand_id
1 'polypeptide(L)'
;MAEDQSAVRFVNDLLARAVAENASDVHIEPQENQVRVRIRVDGMLRDTDRPPLAMGPAITAHIKVLGDLDISEKRMAQDGRFDLRVAARTIDVRLSTFPTIYGESVVLRLLDRAQKPLSLTELGMGAGMATEFEKLFRQPHGILLVTGPTGSGKTTTLNTVLHDIRCEEKNIVTIEDPVEYRLGGIRQCQVNRKAGITFSEGLRSLLRQDPDIIMVGEIRDSETAEIAFQAALTGHLVLSTLHTNDAAGALTRLVDMKVEPFLISSSVLGVLAQRLVRRVCKRCAESYVPPEPILRRLGAQSGAKFKRGVGCPECNDLGYRGRIGIYELLPLDSTIRRMVMENKSADDIKQLAVKMGLVPLREDAAAKARAGLTTAEEVIRVTQDAPV
;
A
#
# COMPACT_ATOMS: atom_id res chain seq x y z
N MET A 1 -20.11 22.96 -27.75
CA MET A 1 -21.44 22.66 -27.15
C MET A 1 -21.82 21.18 -27.24
N ALA A 2 -21.95 20.57 -28.43
CA ALA A 2 -22.30 19.14 -28.55
C ALA A 2 -21.15 18.21 -28.09
N GLU A 3 -19.91 18.53 -28.47
CA GLU A 3 -18.72 17.80 -28.01
C GLU A 3 -18.48 17.95 -26.51
N ASP A 4 -18.73 19.14 -25.95
CA ASP A 4 -18.63 19.38 -24.49
C ASP A 4 -19.64 18.54 -23.70
N GLN A 5 -20.90 18.47 -24.16
CA GLN A 5 -21.91 17.62 -23.53
C GLN A 5 -21.56 16.12 -23.64
N SER A 6 -20.95 15.71 -24.75
CA SER A 6 -20.45 14.34 -24.93
C SER A 6 -19.30 14.03 -23.97
N ALA A 7 -18.35 14.95 -23.81
CA ALA A 7 -17.21 14.79 -22.90
C ALA A 7 -17.64 14.72 -21.42
N VAL A 8 -18.60 15.55 -21.00
CA VAL A 8 -19.16 15.51 -19.64
C VAL A 8 -19.81 14.17 -19.34
N ARG A 9 -20.65 13.66 -20.26
CA ARG A 9 -21.29 12.34 -20.10
C ARG A 9 -20.24 11.23 -20.04
N PHE A 10 -19.26 11.27 -20.94
CA PHE A 10 -18.17 10.31 -20.97
C PHE A 10 -17.40 10.25 -19.62
N VAL A 11 -17.02 11.40 -19.07
CA VAL A 11 -16.30 11.45 -17.78
C VAL A 11 -17.15 10.90 -16.64
N ASN A 12 -18.44 11.24 -16.57
CA ASN A 12 -19.34 10.73 -15.55
C ASN A 12 -19.51 9.20 -15.64
N ASP A 13 -19.70 8.66 -16.84
CA ASP A 13 -19.83 7.22 -17.07
C ASP A 13 -18.52 6.48 -16.76
N LEU A 14 -17.38 7.06 -17.15
CA LEU A 14 -16.05 6.54 -16.84
C LEU A 14 -15.83 6.46 -15.33
N LEU A 15 -16.13 7.53 -14.59
CA LEU A 15 -15.99 7.57 -13.14
C LEU A 15 -16.95 6.60 -12.44
N ALA A 16 -18.21 6.53 -12.87
CA ALA A 16 -19.17 5.56 -12.33
C ALA A 16 -18.72 4.12 -12.56
N ARG A 17 -18.21 3.80 -13.76
CA ARG A 17 -17.64 2.48 -14.10
C ARG A 17 -16.42 2.18 -13.23
N ALA A 18 -15.48 3.11 -13.10
CA ALA A 18 -14.28 2.94 -12.28
C ALA A 18 -14.62 2.65 -10.81
N VAL A 19 -15.62 3.34 -10.25
CA VAL A 19 -16.11 3.10 -8.89
C VAL A 19 -16.80 1.74 -8.75
N ALA A 20 -17.63 1.34 -9.72
CA ALA A 20 -18.30 0.04 -9.75
C ALA A 20 -17.32 -1.13 -9.82
N GLU A 21 -16.22 -0.96 -10.57
CA GLU A 21 -15.15 -1.95 -10.71
C GLU A 21 -14.11 -1.90 -9.58
N ASN A 22 -14.26 -1.01 -8.61
CA ASN A 22 -13.30 -0.77 -7.52
C ASN A 22 -11.87 -0.46 -8.04
N ALA A 23 -11.78 0.36 -9.09
CA ALA A 23 -10.51 0.87 -9.57
C ALA A 23 -9.87 1.82 -8.53
N SER A 24 -8.55 1.74 -8.38
CA SER A 24 -7.78 2.66 -7.54
C SER A 24 -7.42 3.95 -8.27
N ASP A 25 -7.18 3.87 -9.58
CA ASP A 25 -6.75 5.01 -10.39
C ASP A 25 -7.42 4.95 -11.77
N VAL A 26 -7.72 6.11 -12.36
CA VAL A 26 -8.14 6.31 -13.74
C VAL A 26 -7.06 7.15 -14.44
N HIS A 27 -6.60 6.69 -15.60
CA HIS A 27 -5.58 7.32 -16.42
C HIS A 27 -6.21 7.72 -17.75
N ILE A 28 -6.06 8.98 -18.14
CA ILE A 28 -6.52 9.54 -19.40
C ILE A 28 -5.31 10.12 -20.10
N GLU A 29 -4.86 9.45 -21.16
CA GLU A 29 -3.55 9.66 -21.76
C GLU A 29 -3.71 10.01 -23.24
N PRO A 30 -3.54 11.29 -23.64
CA PRO A 30 -3.56 11.65 -25.05
C PRO A 30 -2.36 11.01 -25.78
N GLN A 31 -2.64 10.42 -26.93
CA GLN A 31 -1.65 9.85 -27.85
C GLN A 31 -1.77 10.53 -29.22
N GLU A 32 -0.90 10.16 -30.16
CA GLU A 32 -0.82 10.76 -31.49
C GLU A 32 -2.18 10.81 -32.23
N ASN A 33 -2.99 9.76 -32.14
CA ASN A 33 -4.23 9.63 -32.92
C ASN A 33 -5.51 9.50 -32.09
N GLN A 34 -5.39 9.30 -30.78
CA GLN A 34 -6.52 9.00 -29.89
C GLN A 34 -6.20 9.36 -28.45
N VAL A 35 -7.21 9.45 -27.60
CA VAL A 35 -7.00 9.44 -26.14
C VAL A 35 -7.12 8.00 -25.66
N ARG A 36 -6.14 7.52 -24.90
CA ARG A 36 -6.17 6.20 -24.29
C ARG A 36 -6.64 6.31 -22.85
N VAL A 37 -7.71 5.59 -22.51
CA VAL A 37 -8.22 5.55 -21.13
C VAL A 37 -7.93 4.20 -20.50
N ARG A 38 -7.29 4.22 -19.33
CA ARG A 38 -6.97 3.03 -18.53
C ARG A 38 -7.48 3.17 -17.11
N ILE A 39 -7.91 2.07 -16.52
CA ILE A 39 -8.20 2.03 -15.08
C ILE A 39 -7.29 1.02 -14.40
N ARG A 40 -6.89 1.32 -13.16
CA ARG A 40 -6.11 0.40 -12.33
C ARG A 40 -7.05 -0.39 -11.44
N VAL A 41 -7.21 -1.67 -11.71
CA VAL A 41 -8.00 -2.59 -10.86
C VAL A 41 -7.05 -3.65 -10.31
N ASP A 42 -7.10 -3.87 -9.00
CA ASP A 42 -6.24 -4.84 -8.31
C ASP A 42 -4.73 -4.66 -8.60
N GLY A 43 -4.30 -3.41 -8.78
CA GLY A 43 -2.91 -3.03 -9.06
C GLY A 43 -2.50 -3.06 -10.53
N MET A 44 -3.32 -3.62 -11.42
CA MET A 44 -3.02 -3.76 -12.84
C MET A 44 -3.76 -2.70 -13.67
N LEU A 45 -3.06 -2.09 -14.63
CA LEU A 45 -3.68 -1.17 -15.59
C LEU A 45 -4.38 -1.98 -16.69
N ARG A 46 -5.63 -1.60 -16.98
CA ARG A 46 -6.45 -2.18 -18.04
C ARG A 46 -6.95 -1.10 -18.97
N ASP A 47 -6.83 -1.32 -20.28
CA ASP A 47 -7.46 -0.48 -21.29
C ASP A 47 -8.99 -0.57 -21.18
N THR A 48 -9.66 0.56 -21.35
CA THR A 48 -11.13 0.64 -21.23
C THR A 48 -11.71 1.29 -22.47
N ASP A 49 -11.45 2.57 -22.67
CA ASP A 49 -12.02 3.35 -23.76
C ASP A 49 -10.92 4.04 -24.58
N ARG A 50 -11.23 4.33 -25.84
CA ARG A 50 -10.32 5.05 -26.77
C ARG A 50 -11.07 6.19 -27.47
N PRO A 51 -11.44 7.26 -26.74
CA PRO A 51 -12.13 8.38 -27.36
C PRO A 51 -11.27 9.07 -28.44
N PRO A 52 -11.90 9.72 -29.45
CA PRO A 52 -11.19 10.51 -30.45
C PRO A 52 -10.32 11.58 -29.81
N LEU A 53 -9.15 11.88 -30.41
CA LEU A 53 -8.23 12.90 -29.89
C LEU A 53 -8.89 14.27 -29.70
N ALA A 54 -9.84 14.62 -30.58
CA ALA A 54 -10.62 15.86 -30.50
C ALA A 54 -11.39 16.03 -29.19
N MET A 55 -11.79 14.93 -28.52
CA MET A 55 -12.47 14.99 -27.23
C MET A 55 -11.51 15.28 -26.06
N GLY A 56 -10.20 15.07 -26.22
CA GLY A 56 -9.21 15.19 -25.15
C GLY A 56 -9.25 16.53 -24.41
N PRO A 57 -9.20 17.68 -25.11
CA PRO A 57 -9.28 18.99 -24.47
C PRO A 57 -10.56 19.21 -23.66
N ALA A 58 -11.72 18.74 -24.15
CA ALA A 58 -12.99 18.86 -23.45
C ALA A 58 -13.08 17.96 -22.21
N ILE A 59 -12.53 16.74 -22.29
CA ILE A 59 -12.40 15.82 -21.14
C ILE A 59 -11.54 16.45 -20.05
N THR A 60 -10.34 16.93 -20.40
CA THR A 60 -9.42 17.56 -19.44
C THR A 60 -10.03 18.83 -18.83
N ALA A 61 -10.67 19.69 -19.63
CA ALA A 61 -11.32 20.89 -19.14
C ALA A 61 -12.44 20.57 -18.14
N HIS A 62 -13.27 19.57 -18.42
CA HIS A 62 -14.33 19.17 -17.49
C HIS A 62 -13.76 18.64 -16.16
N ILE A 63 -12.69 17.83 -16.22
CA ILE A 63 -12.02 17.33 -15.01
C ILE A 63 -11.37 18.46 -14.20
N LYS A 64 -10.75 19.44 -14.87
CA LYS A 64 -10.20 20.63 -14.22
C LYS A 64 -11.28 21.43 -13.48
N VAL A 65 -12.46 21.58 -14.08
CA VAL A 65 -13.61 22.21 -13.41
C VAL A 65 -14.01 21.46 -12.15
N LEU A 66 -14.09 20.12 -12.20
CA LEU A 66 -14.41 19.32 -11.00
C LEU A 66 -13.39 19.57 -9.88
N GLY A 67 -12.11 19.70 -10.24
CA GLY A 67 -10.99 19.89 -9.32
C GLY A 67 -10.66 21.33 -8.92
N ASP A 68 -11.44 22.32 -9.35
CA ASP A 68 -11.15 23.76 -9.19
C ASP A 68 -9.76 24.17 -9.72
N LEU A 69 -9.38 23.63 -10.88
CA LEU A 69 -8.11 23.90 -11.55
C LEU A 69 -8.23 24.93 -12.68
N ASP A 70 -7.12 25.59 -13.01
CA ASP A 70 -7.06 26.56 -14.09
C ASP A 70 -7.09 25.86 -15.46
N ILE A 71 -8.19 26.02 -16.19
CA ILE A 71 -8.42 25.45 -17.53
C ILE A 71 -7.50 26.12 -18.57
N SER A 72 -7.13 27.38 -18.36
CA SER A 72 -6.30 28.16 -19.28
C SER A 72 -4.84 27.73 -19.21
N GLU A 73 -4.35 27.32 -18.04
CA GLU A 73 -3.00 26.82 -17.87
C GLU A 73 -2.89 25.35 -18.29
N LYS A 74 -2.07 25.07 -19.31
CA LYS A 74 -1.88 23.73 -19.89
C LYS A 74 -0.42 23.29 -19.98
N ARG A 75 0.50 24.14 -19.54
CA ARG A 75 1.96 23.99 -19.65
C ARG A 75 2.59 23.55 -18.32
N MET A 76 1.83 23.64 -17.23
CA MET A 76 2.27 23.25 -15.90
C MET A 76 1.40 22.12 -15.37
N ALA A 77 2.01 21.24 -14.56
CA ALA A 77 1.25 20.26 -13.80
C ALA A 77 0.36 20.96 -12.77
N GLN A 78 -0.83 20.42 -12.55
CA GLN A 78 -1.79 20.94 -11.58
C GLN A 78 -2.37 19.78 -10.77
N ASP A 79 -2.56 19.99 -9.47
CA ASP A 79 -3.12 19.00 -8.55
C ASP A 79 -4.38 19.57 -7.90
N GLY A 80 -5.42 18.75 -7.81
CA GLY A 80 -6.70 19.14 -7.26
C GLY A 80 -7.39 17.99 -6.53
N ARG A 81 -8.52 18.30 -5.92
CA ARG A 81 -9.36 17.29 -5.24
C ARG A 81 -10.83 17.66 -5.35
N PHE A 82 -11.68 16.65 -5.41
CA PHE A 82 -13.13 16.83 -5.38
C PHE A 82 -13.85 15.61 -4.82
N ASP A 83 -15.08 15.84 -4.34
CA ASP A 83 -15.95 14.76 -3.87
C ASP A 83 -16.83 14.27 -5.00
N LEU A 84 -16.71 13.00 -5.34
CA LEU A 84 -17.56 12.32 -6.31
C LEU A 84 -18.62 11.50 -5.56
N ARG A 85 -19.90 11.75 -5.85
CA ARG A 85 -21.02 10.95 -5.32
C ARG A 85 -21.51 9.98 -6.39
N VAL A 86 -21.38 8.68 -6.14
CA VAL A 86 -21.87 7.61 -7.01
C VAL A 86 -22.71 6.65 -6.18
N ALA A 87 -23.99 6.54 -6.51
CA ALA A 87 -24.99 5.82 -5.72
C ALA A 87 -24.95 6.26 -4.24
N ALA A 88 -24.75 5.34 -3.29
CA ALA A 88 -24.64 5.63 -1.86
C ALA A 88 -23.20 5.89 -1.37
N ARG A 89 -22.21 5.90 -2.28
CA ARG A 89 -20.79 6.08 -1.94
C ARG A 89 -20.34 7.51 -2.20
N THR A 90 -19.56 8.05 -1.27
CA THR A 90 -18.83 9.31 -1.45
C THR A 90 -17.35 8.99 -1.61
N ILE A 91 -16.81 9.28 -2.78
CA ILE A 91 -15.42 9.02 -3.16
C ILE A 91 -14.67 10.34 -3.14
N ASP A 92 -13.58 10.41 -2.39
CA ASP A 92 -12.60 11.49 -2.47
C ASP A 92 -11.74 11.23 -3.70
N VAL A 93 -11.82 12.12 -4.68
CA VAL A 93 -11.03 12.01 -5.91
C VAL A 93 -9.89 13.00 -5.84
N ARG A 94 -8.67 12.50 -5.93
CA ARG A 94 -7.48 13.33 -6.14
C ARG A 94 -7.13 13.31 -7.62
N LEU A 95 -6.96 14.48 -8.21
CA LEU A 95 -6.57 14.60 -9.61
C LEU A 95 -5.21 15.24 -9.76
N SER A 96 -4.48 14.80 -10.77
CA SER A 96 -3.25 15.42 -11.23
C SER A 96 -3.29 15.55 -12.75
N THR A 97 -2.96 16.73 -13.28
CA THR A 97 -2.78 16.96 -14.71
C THR A 97 -1.31 17.14 -15.02
N PHE A 98 -0.84 16.58 -16.13
CA PHE A 98 0.56 16.66 -16.53
C PHE A 98 0.67 16.97 -18.04
N PRO A 99 1.41 18.01 -18.45
CA PRO A 99 1.56 18.34 -19.86
C PRO A 99 2.36 17.27 -20.61
N THR A 100 1.85 16.80 -21.74
CA THR A 100 2.54 15.87 -22.64
C THR A 100 2.57 16.42 -24.07
N ILE A 101 3.31 15.76 -24.96
CA ILE A 101 3.46 16.17 -26.36
C ILE A 101 2.13 16.19 -27.15
N TYR A 102 1.14 15.37 -26.75
CA TYR A 102 -0.14 15.24 -27.45
C TYR A 102 -1.31 15.93 -26.71
N GLY A 103 -1.02 16.62 -25.61
CA GLY A 103 -2.02 17.25 -24.75
C GLY A 103 -1.77 16.96 -23.27
N GLU A 104 -2.71 17.31 -22.41
CA GLU A 104 -2.59 17.06 -20.98
C GLU A 104 -3.02 15.64 -20.64
N SER A 105 -2.14 14.89 -19.98
CA SER A 105 -2.46 13.63 -19.32
C SER A 105 -3.12 13.90 -17.98
N VAL A 106 -4.09 13.07 -17.61
CA VAL A 106 -4.84 13.21 -16.36
C VAL A 106 -4.82 11.88 -15.61
N VAL A 107 -4.53 11.95 -14.31
CA VAL A 107 -4.63 10.80 -13.41
C VAL A 107 -5.59 11.16 -12.28
N LEU A 108 -6.58 10.30 -12.06
CA LEU A 108 -7.55 10.41 -10.96
C LEU A 108 -7.34 9.25 -10.00
N ARG A 109 -7.05 9.51 -8.74
CA ARG A 109 -7.02 8.49 -7.68
C ARG A 109 -8.34 8.51 -6.92
N LEU A 110 -8.98 7.35 -6.83
CA LEU A 110 -10.30 7.17 -6.22
C LEU A 110 -10.14 6.62 -4.79
N LEU A 111 -10.52 7.41 -3.79
CA LEU A 111 -10.42 7.03 -2.38
C LEU A 111 -11.82 6.92 -1.77
N ASP A 112 -12.20 5.69 -1.41
CA ASP A 112 -13.50 5.45 -0.80
C ASP A 112 -13.48 5.79 0.70
N ARG A 113 -14.22 6.83 1.09
CA ARG A 113 -14.30 7.29 2.49
C ARG A 113 -15.04 6.32 3.41
N ALA A 114 -15.83 5.40 2.87
CA ALA A 114 -16.71 4.51 3.64
C ALA A 114 -16.11 3.12 3.93
N GLN A 115 -14.87 2.84 3.50
CA GLN A 115 -14.27 1.54 3.77
C GLN A 115 -14.01 1.36 5.27
N LYS A 116 -14.72 0.38 5.86
CA LYS A 116 -14.44 -0.10 7.21
C LYS A 116 -13.02 -0.67 7.26
N PRO A 117 -12.22 -0.35 8.29
CA PRO A 117 -10.91 -0.98 8.48
C PRO A 117 -11.05 -2.49 8.57
N LEU A 118 -10.18 -3.20 7.84
CA LEU A 118 -10.13 -4.65 7.82
C LEU A 118 -9.50 -5.17 9.11
N SER A 119 -9.93 -6.33 9.61
CA SER A 119 -9.20 -7.07 10.63
C SER A 119 -7.88 -7.65 10.09
N LEU A 120 -6.94 -8.01 10.97
CA LEU A 120 -5.67 -8.64 10.56
C LEU A 120 -5.89 -9.94 9.75
N THR A 121 -6.93 -10.70 10.10
CA THR A 121 -7.31 -11.92 9.37
C THR A 121 -7.87 -11.60 7.98
N GLU A 122 -8.70 -10.56 7.84
CA GLU A 122 -9.22 -10.10 6.54
C GLU A 122 -8.12 -9.55 5.64
N LEU A 123 -7.08 -8.94 6.22
CA LEU A 123 -5.86 -8.54 5.52
C LEU A 123 -5.06 -9.73 4.98
N GLY A 124 -5.32 -10.93 5.49
CA GLY A 124 -4.69 -12.18 5.07
C GLY A 124 -3.58 -12.68 5.98
N MET A 125 -3.43 -12.15 7.20
CA MET A 125 -2.48 -12.70 8.17
C MET A 125 -2.99 -14.05 8.70
N GLY A 126 -2.11 -15.06 8.73
CA GLY A 126 -2.41 -16.32 9.40
C GLY A 126 -2.58 -16.11 10.91
N ALA A 127 -3.39 -16.93 11.58
CA ALA A 127 -3.74 -16.74 12.99
C ALA A 127 -2.52 -16.59 13.90
N GLY A 128 -1.50 -17.45 13.74
CA GLY A 128 -0.27 -17.36 14.53
C GLY A 128 0.48 -16.04 14.33
N MET A 129 0.63 -15.59 13.08
CA MET A 129 1.29 -14.32 12.78
C MET A 129 0.48 -13.12 13.28
N ALA A 130 -0.85 -13.15 13.16
CA ALA A 130 -1.72 -12.09 13.67
C ALA A 130 -1.55 -11.93 15.18
N THR A 131 -1.53 -13.05 15.93
CA THR A 131 -1.28 -13.05 17.38
C THR A 131 0.10 -12.49 17.72
N GLU A 132 1.16 -12.90 17.01
CA GLU A 132 2.51 -12.36 17.25
C GLU A 132 2.60 -10.87 16.90
N PHE A 133 1.99 -10.44 15.80
CA PHE A 133 1.96 -9.03 15.43
C PHE A 133 1.19 -8.18 16.44
N GLU A 134 0.08 -8.69 16.96
CA GLU A 134 -0.71 -8.06 18.03
C GLU A 134 0.10 -7.85 19.32
N LYS A 135 0.90 -8.84 19.72
CA LYS A 135 1.80 -8.69 20.87
C LYS A 135 2.78 -7.52 20.70
N LEU A 136 3.21 -7.23 19.47
CA LEU A 136 4.16 -6.16 19.18
C LEU A 136 3.50 -4.78 19.23
N PHE A 137 2.35 -4.59 18.55
CA PHE A 137 1.70 -3.27 18.55
C PHE A 137 0.94 -2.94 19.85
N ARG A 138 0.80 -3.90 20.77
CA ARG A 138 0.31 -3.66 22.14
C ARG A 138 1.41 -3.35 23.15
N GLN A 139 2.68 -3.33 22.75
CA GLN A 139 3.76 -2.88 23.63
C GLN A 139 3.56 -1.39 24.01
N PRO A 140 3.96 -0.97 25.22
CA PRO A 140 3.80 0.40 25.67
C PRO A 140 4.63 1.39 24.84
N HIS A 141 5.83 0.98 24.42
CA HIS A 141 6.74 1.82 23.66
C HIS A 141 7.63 0.99 22.73
N GLY A 142 8.29 1.65 21.78
CA GLY A 142 9.17 1.04 20.79
C GLY A 142 8.73 1.34 19.36
N ILE A 143 9.47 0.83 18.38
CA ILE A 143 9.20 1.06 16.95
C ILE A 143 8.71 -0.22 16.29
N LEU A 144 7.57 -0.13 15.61
CA LEU A 144 7.08 -1.16 14.70
C LEU A 144 7.14 -0.66 13.26
N LEU A 145 7.85 -1.40 12.41
CA LEU A 145 8.07 -1.03 11.02
C LEU A 145 7.26 -1.90 10.08
N VAL A 146 6.49 -1.29 9.20
CA VAL A 146 5.83 -1.98 8.08
C VAL A 146 6.57 -1.65 6.80
N THR A 147 7.05 -2.67 6.10
CA THR A 147 7.88 -2.50 4.90
C THR A 147 7.29 -3.18 3.66
N GLY A 148 7.68 -2.66 2.50
CA GLY A 148 7.30 -3.16 1.19
C GLY A 148 7.29 -2.07 0.13
N PRO A 149 7.16 -2.45 -1.16
CA PRO A 149 7.10 -1.50 -2.27
C PRO A 149 5.84 -0.62 -2.22
N THR A 150 5.76 0.35 -3.13
CA THR A 150 4.54 1.15 -3.32
C THR A 150 3.38 0.24 -3.71
N GLY A 151 2.20 0.46 -3.11
CA GLY A 151 1.02 -0.38 -3.38
C GLY A 151 1.02 -1.75 -2.70
N SER A 152 1.95 -2.02 -1.77
CA SER A 152 1.95 -3.26 -0.98
C SER A 152 0.93 -3.29 0.17
N GLY A 153 0.17 -2.20 0.38
CA GLY A 153 -0.87 -2.09 1.40
C GLY A 153 -0.40 -1.61 2.78
N LYS A 154 0.80 -1.02 2.90
CA LYS A 154 1.39 -0.63 4.22
C LYS A 154 0.46 0.28 5.02
N THR A 155 -0.07 1.31 4.38
CA THR A 155 -1.04 2.24 4.98
C THR A 155 -2.30 1.54 5.44
N THR A 156 -2.78 0.55 4.68
CA THR A 156 -3.95 -0.26 5.08
C THR A 156 -3.66 -1.04 6.36
N THR A 157 -2.50 -1.70 6.44
CA THR A 157 -2.07 -2.43 7.65
C THR A 157 -1.93 -1.50 8.85
N LEU A 158 -1.26 -0.35 8.69
CA LEU A 158 -1.11 0.62 9.78
C LEU A 158 -2.46 1.18 10.24
N ASN A 159 -3.38 1.47 9.33
CA ASN A 159 -4.72 1.92 9.69
C ASN A 159 -5.53 0.84 10.41
N THR A 160 -5.37 -0.43 10.04
CA THR A 160 -5.95 -1.56 10.79
C THR A 160 -5.40 -1.60 12.22
N VAL A 161 -4.09 -1.47 12.40
CA VAL A 161 -3.45 -1.45 13.73
C VAL A 161 -3.95 -0.25 14.55
N LEU A 162 -3.92 0.95 13.98
CA LEU A 162 -4.40 2.17 14.62
C LEU A 162 -5.87 2.06 15.03
N HIS A 163 -6.71 1.47 14.19
CA HIS A 163 -8.12 1.23 14.50
C HIS A 163 -8.31 0.24 15.65
N ASP A 164 -7.44 -0.76 15.78
CA ASP A 164 -7.51 -1.78 16.83
C ASP A 164 -7.06 -1.23 18.20
N ILE A 165 -5.98 -0.45 18.23
CA ILE A 165 -5.40 0.07 19.47
C ILE A 165 -6.02 1.39 19.95
N ARG A 166 -6.91 2.00 19.16
CA ARG A 166 -7.55 3.25 19.56
C ARG A 166 -8.37 3.04 20.83
N CYS A 167 -8.19 3.92 21.79
CA CYS A 167 -9.02 4.06 22.96
C CYS A 167 -9.03 5.52 23.40
N GLU A 168 -10.03 5.93 24.17
CA GLU A 168 -10.16 7.32 24.65
C GLU A 168 -9.04 7.72 25.63
N GLU A 169 -8.37 6.74 26.23
CA GLU A 169 -7.27 6.94 27.18
C GLU A 169 -5.93 7.24 26.51
N LYS A 170 -5.80 6.99 25.19
CA LYS A 170 -4.54 7.16 24.47
C LYS A 170 -4.64 8.28 23.44
N ASN A 171 -3.67 9.17 23.48
CA ASN A 171 -3.47 10.21 22.50
C ASN A 171 -2.69 9.68 21.29
N ILE A 172 -3.42 9.41 20.21
CA ILE A 172 -2.85 8.90 18.96
C ILE A 172 -2.72 10.04 17.95
N VAL A 173 -1.50 10.26 17.46
CA VAL A 173 -1.18 11.28 16.46
C VAL A 173 -0.51 10.67 15.23
N THR A 174 -0.80 11.20 14.04
CA THR A 174 -0.17 10.76 12.80
C THR A 174 0.41 11.93 12.01
N ILE A 175 1.47 11.67 11.25
CA ILE A 175 1.95 12.55 10.18
C ILE A 175 2.05 11.78 8.87
N GLU A 176 1.34 12.22 7.84
CA GLU A 176 1.13 11.47 6.58
C GLU A 176 1.35 12.36 5.34
N ASP A 177 1.80 11.78 4.23
CA ASP A 177 2.03 12.47 2.95
C ASP A 177 1.40 11.68 1.79
N PRO A 178 0.08 11.82 1.53
CA PRO A 178 -0.95 12.54 2.29
C PRO A 178 -1.80 11.62 3.20
N VAL A 179 -2.80 12.18 3.89
CA VAL A 179 -3.76 11.39 4.72
C VAL A 179 -4.74 10.65 3.81
N GLU A 180 -4.65 9.32 3.76
CA GLU A 180 -5.46 8.47 2.86
C GLU A 180 -6.88 8.19 3.40
N TYR A 181 -7.01 7.98 4.71
CA TYR A 181 -8.28 7.64 5.37
C TYR A 181 -8.46 8.52 6.61
N ARG A 182 -9.68 8.99 6.86
CA ARG A 182 -10.00 9.75 8.07
C ARG A 182 -10.40 8.78 9.18
N LEU A 183 -9.56 8.68 10.21
CA LEU A 183 -9.79 7.81 11.35
C LEU A 183 -10.37 8.62 12.51
N GLY A 184 -11.64 8.34 12.85
CA GLY A 184 -12.28 8.94 14.01
C GLY A 184 -11.53 8.59 15.31
N GLY A 185 -11.32 9.59 16.17
CA GLY A 185 -10.58 9.44 17.42
C GLY A 185 -9.06 9.55 17.29
N ILE A 186 -8.52 9.79 16.09
CA ILE A 186 -7.07 9.92 15.85
C ILE A 186 -6.79 11.30 15.25
N ARG A 187 -5.75 11.98 15.76
CA ARG A 187 -5.35 13.30 15.26
C ARG A 187 -4.37 13.12 14.10
N GLN A 188 -4.82 13.38 12.88
CA GLN A 188 -4.02 13.17 11.66
C GLN A 188 -3.51 14.50 11.10
N CYS A 189 -2.19 14.61 10.98
CA CYS A 189 -1.52 15.74 10.34
C CYS A 189 -1.08 15.35 8.93
N GLN A 190 -1.37 16.20 7.95
CA GLN A 190 -0.83 16.04 6.60
C GLN A 190 0.44 16.89 6.45
N VAL A 191 1.47 16.32 5.81
CA VAL A 191 2.64 17.07 5.36
C VAL A 191 2.20 18.23 4.45
N ASN A 192 2.71 19.43 4.74
CA ASN A 192 2.43 20.63 3.98
C ASN A 192 3.74 21.40 3.76
N ARG A 193 4.43 21.08 2.67
CA ARG A 193 5.73 21.69 2.34
C ARG A 193 5.63 23.19 2.07
N LYS A 194 4.49 23.68 1.55
CA LYS A 194 4.26 25.12 1.34
C LYS A 194 4.18 25.90 2.65
N ALA A 195 3.69 25.26 3.71
CA ALA A 195 3.61 25.83 5.05
C ALA A 195 4.81 25.49 5.94
N GLY A 196 5.83 24.78 5.42
CA GLY A 196 6.98 24.34 6.23
C GLY A 196 6.64 23.24 7.23
N ILE A 197 5.70 22.35 6.90
CA ILE A 197 5.40 21.15 7.70
C ILE A 197 5.92 19.94 6.94
N THR A 198 7.17 19.58 7.19
CA THR A 198 7.79 18.32 6.71
C THR A 198 7.59 17.17 7.71
N PHE A 199 8.02 15.95 7.36
CA PHE A 199 7.96 14.81 8.28
C PHE A 199 8.75 15.07 9.57
N SER A 200 9.98 15.55 9.48
CA SER A 200 10.84 15.81 10.63
C SER A 200 10.32 16.96 11.50
N GLU A 201 9.96 18.10 10.90
CA GLU A 201 9.39 19.25 11.63
C GLU A 201 8.05 18.94 12.29
N GLY A 202 7.18 18.24 11.55
CA GLY A 202 5.88 17.82 12.07
C GLY A 202 6.03 16.81 13.20
N LEU A 203 6.90 15.81 13.05
CA LEU A 203 7.19 14.84 14.11
C LEU A 203 7.76 15.50 15.38
N ARG A 204 8.72 16.44 15.25
CA ARG A 204 9.22 17.22 16.39
C ARG A 204 8.10 18.00 17.10
N SER A 205 7.15 18.51 16.33
CA SER A 205 6.03 19.28 16.88
C SER A 205 5.03 18.37 17.58
N LEU A 206 4.76 17.18 17.03
CA LEU A 206 3.91 16.17 17.63
C LEU A 206 4.44 15.67 18.98
N LEU A 207 5.77 15.60 19.17
CA LEU A 207 6.36 15.24 20.47
C LEU A 207 6.04 16.22 21.61
N ARG A 208 5.62 17.45 21.28
CA ARG A 208 5.14 18.44 22.27
C ARG A 208 3.62 18.43 22.44
N GLN A 209 2.95 17.42 21.89
CA GLN A 209 1.49 17.27 21.92
C GLN A 209 1.03 16.13 22.84
N ASP A 210 1.90 15.72 23.77
CA ASP A 210 1.66 14.66 24.75
C ASP A 210 1.18 13.32 24.15
N PRO A 211 1.79 12.81 23.05
CA PRO A 211 1.28 11.61 22.39
C PRO A 211 1.63 10.35 23.19
N ASP A 212 0.78 9.33 23.10
CA ASP A 212 1.13 7.96 23.52
C ASP A 212 1.62 7.12 22.34
N ILE A 213 0.95 7.30 21.20
CA ILE A 213 1.22 6.55 19.96
C ILE A 213 1.41 7.55 18.82
N ILE A 214 2.50 7.36 18.08
CA ILE A 214 2.87 8.21 16.94
C ILE A 214 2.93 7.33 15.69
N MET A 215 2.20 7.70 14.64
CA MET A 215 2.37 7.11 13.32
C MET A 215 3.08 8.07 12.37
N VAL A 216 4.23 7.66 11.85
CA VAL A 216 4.98 8.39 10.83
C VAL A 216 4.75 7.69 9.50
N GLY A 217 4.14 8.40 8.54
CA GLY A 217 3.74 7.82 7.26
C GLY A 217 4.88 7.06 6.57
N GLU A 218 6.09 7.62 6.59
CA GLU A 218 7.31 6.93 6.20
C GLU A 218 8.57 7.60 6.75
N ILE A 219 9.63 6.80 6.93
CA ILE A 219 10.97 7.29 7.25
C ILE A 219 11.80 7.31 5.95
N ARG A 220 12.00 8.52 5.39
CA ARG A 220 12.78 8.72 4.15
C ARG A 220 14.24 9.11 4.40
N ASP A 221 14.48 9.84 5.48
CA ASP A 221 15.76 10.49 5.78
C ASP A 221 16.22 10.22 7.22
N SER A 222 17.50 10.46 7.45
CA SER A 222 18.17 10.22 8.74
C SER A 222 17.59 11.09 9.87
N GLU A 223 17.14 12.30 9.55
CA GLU A 223 16.56 13.22 10.52
C GLU A 223 15.24 12.71 11.07
N THR A 224 14.32 12.29 10.19
CA THR A 224 13.04 11.69 10.58
C THR A 224 13.27 10.39 11.35
N ALA A 225 14.26 9.58 10.93
CA ALA A 225 14.64 8.37 11.65
C ALA A 225 15.12 8.70 13.07
N GLU A 226 16.06 9.63 13.23
CA GLU A 226 16.61 10.03 14.54
C GLU A 226 15.49 10.45 15.50
N ILE A 227 14.58 11.32 15.07
CA ILE A 227 13.48 11.79 15.91
C ILE A 227 12.53 10.64 16.28
N ALA A 228 12.22 9.74 15.34
CA ALA A 228 11.39 8.57 15.61
C ALA A 228 12.01 7.62 16.64
N PHE A 229 13.33 7.43 16.58
CA PHE A 229 14.08 6.65 17.57
C PHE A 229 14.13 7.33 18.94
N GLN A 230 14.31 8.64 19.00
CA GLN A 230 14.21 9.39 20.26
C GLN A 230 12.81 9.31 20.87
N ALA A 231 11.76 9.39 20.05
CA ALA A 231 10.38 9.20 20.50
C ALA A 231 10.19 7.81 21.15
N ALA A 232 10.66 6.76 20.49
CA ALA A 232 10.54 5.41 21.02
C ALA A 232 11.30 5.20 22.34
N LEU A 233 12.50 5.79 22.47
CA LEU A 233 13.30 5.74 23.71
C LEU A 233 12.70 6.54 24.85
N THR A 234 11.92 7.57 24.55
CA THR A 234 11.22 8.40 25.53
C THR A 234 9.84 7.84 25.93
N GLY A 235 9.55 6.59 25.56
CA GLY A 235 8.37 5.87 26.04
C GLY A 235 7.16 5.91 25.11
N HIS A 236 7.34 6.29 23.83
CA HIS A 236 6.26 6.30 22.84
C HIS A 236 6.22 5.02 22.02
N LEU A 237 5.03 4.58 21.63
CA LEU A 237 4.88 3.58 20.56
C LEU A 237 4.90 4.29 19.21
N VAL A 238 5.88 3.96 18.36
CA VAL A 238 6.05 4.55 17.04
C VAL A 238 5.74 3.50 15.97
N LEU A 239 4.77 3.82 15.12
CA LEU A 239 4.43 3.04 13.93
C LEU A 239 4.99 3.76 12.71
N SER A 240 5.70 3.08 11.83
CA SER A 240 6.21 3.73 10.62
C SER A 240 6.35 2.78 9.44
N THR A 241 6.60 3.35 8.26
CA THR A 241 6.91 2.58 7.06
C THR A 241 8.31 2.81 6.51
N LEU A 242 8.83 1.77 5.88
CA LEU A 242 10.06 1.80 5.08
C LEU A 242 9.81 1.14 3.72
N HIS A 243 10.72 1.41 2.79
CA HIS A 243 10.73 0.81 1.45
C HIS A 243 11.88 -0.20 1.34
N THR A 244 11.66 -1.42 1.84
CA THR A 244 12.58 -2.57 1.67
C THR A 244 11.85 -3.78 1.09
N ASN A 245 12.62 -4.72 0.55
CA ASN A 245 12.08 -5.90 -0.14
C ASN A 245 11.65 -7.02 0.81
N ASP A 246 12.25 -7.06 2.01
CA ASP A 246 11.98 -8.01 3.08
C ASP A 246 12.23 -7.38 4.47
N ALA A 247 11.95 -8.14 5.53
CA ALA A 247 11.95 -7.63 6.90
C ALA A 247 13.37 -7.37 7.42
N ALA A 248 14.31 -8.27 7.15
CA ALA A 248 15.71 -8.13 7.56
C ALA A 248 16.39 -6.92 6.88
N GLY A 249 16.08 -6.66 5.61
CA GLY A 249 16.61 -5.51 4.87
C GLY A 249 16.19 -4.15 5.46
N ALA A 250 15.11 -4.09 6.25
CA ALA A 250 14.73 -2.87 6.96
C ALA A 250 15.77 -2.50 8.04
N LEU A 251 16.36 -3.50 8.72
CA LEU A 251 17.35 -3.27 9.76
C LEU A 251 18.65 -2.72 9.17
N THR A 252 19.13 -3.29 8.07
CA THR A 252 20.31 -2.75 7.36
C THR A 252 20.02 -1.38 6.76
N ARG A 253 18.81 -1.14 6.24
CA ARG A 253 18.42 0.18 5.73
C ARG A 253 18.51 1.27 6.80
N LEU A 254 18.14 0.97 8.04
CA LEU A 254 18.28 1.90 9.15
C LEU A 254 19.76 2.23 9.44
N VAL A 255 20.64 1.23 9.39
CA VAL A 255 22.10 1.44 9.51
C VAL A 255 22.63 2.31 8.37
N ASP A 256 22.19 2.09 7.13
CA ASP A 256 22.54 2.91 5.98
C ASP A 256 22.09 4.38 6.15
N MET A 257 20.94 4.57 6.80
CA MET A 257 20.40 5.87 7.20
C MET A 257 21.07 6.47 8.44
N LYS A 258 22.18 5.88 8.90
CA LYS A 258 22.99 6.34 10.04
C LYS A 258 22.29 6.24 11.39
N VAL A 259 21.30 5.36 11.51
CA VAL A 259 20.79 4.98 12.83
C VAL A 259 21.77 4.02 13.48
N GLU A 260 22.26 4.38 14.65
CA GLU A 260 23.21 3.56 15.41
C GLU A 260 22.63 2.17 15.73
N PRO A 261 23.38 1.07 15.53
CA PRO A 261 22.89 -0.30 15.77
C PRO A 261 22.32 -0.52 17.19
N PHE A 262 22.88 0.18 18.19
CA PHE A 262 22.35 0.15 19.56
C PHE A 262 20.94 0.75 19.66
N LEU A 263 20.62 1.82 18.92
CA LEU A 263 19.27 2.40 18.90
C LEU A 263 18.29 1.44 18.25
N ILE A 264 18.70 0.81 17.14
CA ILE A 264 17.92 -0.22 16.45
C ILE A 264 17.61 -1.38 17.39
N SER A 265 18.64 -1.94 18.05
CA SER A 265 18.50 -3.10 18.92
C SER A 265 17.71 -2.82 20.20
N SER A 266 17.71 -1.58 20.71
CA SER A 266 16.98 -1.20 21.91
C SER A 266 15.51 -0.82 21.61
N SER A 267 15.25 -0.17 20.48
CA SER A 267 13.96 0.50 20.22
C SER A 267 13.04 -0.26 19.28
N VAL A 268 13.56 -1.01 18.30
CA VAL A 268 12.71 -1.70 17.32
C VAL A 268 12.12 -2.97 17.95
N LEU A 269 10.79 -3.10 17.86
CA LEU A 269 10.02 -4.25 18.37
C LEU A 269 9.95 -5.36 17.33
N GLY A 270 9.74 -4.98 16.07
CA GLY A 270 9.61 -5.91 14.96
C GLY A 270 9.48 -5.20 13.63
N VAL A 271 9.68 -5.98 12.56
CA VAL A 271 9.49 -5.54 11.17
C VAL A 271 8.49 -6.47 10.49
N LEU A 272 7.43 -5.91 9.94
CA LEU A 272 6.46 -6.61 9.10
C LEU A 272 6.71 -6.25 7.64
N ALA A 273 7.28 -7.16 6.86
CA ALA A 273 7.33 -7.03 5.42
C ALA A 273 6.04 -7.55 4.78
N GLN A 274 5.55 -6.84 3.77
CA GLN A 274 4.32 -7.21 3.09
C GLN A 274 4.32 -6.92 1.59
N ARG A 275 3.55 -7.72 0.86
CA ARG A 275 3.17 -7.51 -0.55
C ARG A 275 1.70 -7.88 -0.74
N LEU A 276 1.11 -7.49 -1.87
CA LEU A 276 -0.25 -7.90 -2.24
C LEU A 276 -0.20 -8.85 -3.42
N VAL A 277 -0.93 -9.96 -3.31
CA VAL A 277 -1.21 -10.89 -4.41
C VAL A 277 -2.67 -10.80 -4.79
N ARG A 278 -2.99 -10.99 -6.07
CA ARG A 278 -4.38 -11.04 -6.53
C ARG A 278 -5.08 -12.31 -6.04
N ARG A 279 -6.37 -12.22 -5.74
CA ARG A 279 -7.17 -13.38 -5.32
C ARG A 279 -7.79 -14.06 -6.53
N VAL A 280 -7.83 -15.38 -6.52
CA VAL A 280 -8.57 -16.16 -7.52
C VAL A 280 -10.05 -15.76 -7.47
N CYS A 281 -10.64 -15.46 -8.63
CA CYS A 281 -12.07 -15.17 -8.71
C CYS A 281 -12.88 -16.40 -8.29
N LYS A 282 -13.73 -16.25 -7.25
CA LYS A 282 -14.52 -17.35 -6.69
C LYS A 282 -15.52 -17.95 -7.68
N ARG A 283 -16.01 -17.17 -8.65
CA ARG A 283 -17.03 -17.60 -9.63
C ARG A 283 -16.47 -18.46 -10.76
N CYS A 284 -15.27 -18.17 -11.23
CA CYS A 284 -14.63 -18.88 -12.34
C CYS A 284 -13.40 -19.69 -11.89
N ALA A 285 -13.33 -20.03 -10.60
CA ALA A 285 -12.23 -20.82 -10.06
C ALA A 285 -12.33 -22.26 -10.56
N GLU A 286 -11.27 -22.76 -11.18
CA GLU A 286 -11.11 -24.17 -11.54
C GLU A 286 -9.87 -24.76 -10.88
N SER A 287 -9.87 -26.09 -10.75
CA SER A 287 -8.70 -26.82 -10.26
C SER A 287 -7.78 -27.19 -11.41
N TYR A 288 -6.47 -26.99 -11.23
CA TYR A 288 -5.45 -27.41 -12.19
C TYR A 288 -4.23 -27.99 -11.46
N VAL A 289 -3.38 -28.72 -12.19
CA VAL A 289 -2.08 -29.16 -11.69
C VAL A 289 -1.02 -28.28 -12.36
N PRO A 290 -0.31 -27.42 -11.61
CA PRO A 290 0.80 -26.66 -12.16
C PRO A 290 1.90 -27.58 -12.71
N PRO A 291 2.69 -27.13 -13.70
CA PRO A 291 3.89 -27.83 -14.14
C PRO A 291 4.85 -28.15 -13.00
N GLU A 292 5.54 -29.29 -13.07
CA GLU A 292 6.51 -29.74 -12.07
C GLU A 292 7.57 -28.70 -11.64
N PRO A 293 8.14 -27.88 -12.55
CA PRO A 293 9.06 -26.82 -12.15
C PRO A 293 8.43 -25.78 -11.23
N ILE A 294 7.13 -25.49 -11.41
CA ILE A 294 6.38 -24.54 -10.59
C ILE A 294 6.04 -25.17 -9.24
N LEU A 295 5.60 -26.44 -9.21
CA LEU A 295 5.35 -27.18 -7.97
C LEU A 295 6.59 -27.20 -7.07
N ARG A 296 7.76 -27.53 -7.63
CA ARG A 296 9.04 -27.51 -6.90
C ARG A 296 9.37 -26.12 -6.34
N ARG A 297 9.14 -25.07 -7.13
CA ARG A 297 9.36 -23.67 -6.71
C ARG A 297 8.41 -23.19 -5.60
N LEU A 298 7.30 -23.90 -5.37
CA LEU A 298 6.30 -23.61 -4.34
C LEU A 298 6.35 -24.60 -3.17
N GLY A 299 7.35 -25.48 -3.12
CA GLY A 299 7.47 -26.53 -2.10
C GLY A 299 6.28 -27.50 -2.10
N ALA A 300 5.61 -27.68 -3.24
CA ALA A 300 4.44 -28.55 -3.38
C ALA A 300 4.82 -29.93 -3.94
N GLN A 301 4.09 -30.96 -3.51
CA GLN A 301 4.25 -32.31 -4.03
C GLN A 301 3.78 -32.43 -5.49
N SER A 302 4.35 -33.38 -6.23
CA SER A 302 3.91 -33.73 -7.59
C SER A 302 2.41 -34.06 -7.59
N GLY A 303 1.68 -33.55 -8.59
CA GLY A 303 0.23 -33.74 -8.69
C GLY A 303 -0.61 -32.91 -7.74
N ALA A 304 -0.02 -32.04 -6.90
CA ALA A 304 -0.79 -31.14 -6.05
C ALA A 304 -1.71 -30.23 -6.89
N LYS A 305 -2.99 -30.17 -6.49
CA LYS A 305 -4.01 -29.36 -7.16
C LYS A 305 -4.00 -27.94 -6.62
N PHE A 306 -3.96 -26.98 -7.52
CA PHE A 306 -4.07 -25.54 -7.25
C PHE A 306 -5.34 -25.00 -7.88
N LYS A 307 -5.71 -23.76 -7.52
CA LYS A 307 -6.82 -23.05 -8.17
C LYS A 307 -6.31 -21.94 -9.07
N ARG A 308 -6.98 -21.76 -10.21
CA ARG A 308 -6.84 -20.60 -11.10
C ARG A 308 -8.21 -20.11 -11.54
N GLY A 309 -8.31 -18.85 -11.94
CA GLY A 309 -9.52 -18.33 -12.55
C GLY A 309 -9.44 -18.42 -14.07
N VAL A 310 -10.47 -18.97 -14.72
CA VAL A 310 -10.53 -19.04 -16.20
C VAL A 310 -10.98 -17.73 -16.87
N GLY A 311 -11.53 -16.80 -16.10
CA GLY A 311 -12.18 -15.60 -16.61
C GLY A 311 -13.71 -15.74 -16.62
N CYS A 312 -14.40 -14.68 -16.20
CA CYS A 312 -15.85 -14.54 -16.33
C CYS A 312 -16.24 -13.05 -16.25
N PRO A 313 -17.49 -12.68 -16.56
CA PRO A 313 -17.95 -11.29 -16.49
C PRO A 313 -17.78 -10.63 -15.12
N GLU A 314 -17.80 -11.40 -14.03
CA GLU A 314 -17.63 -10.84 -12.68
C GLU A 314 -16.20 -10.36 -12.39
N CYS A 315 -15.21 -10.97 -13.03
CA CYS A 315 -13.81 -10.58 -12.94
C CYS A 315 -13.31 -9.90 -14.22
N ASN A 316 -14.22 -9.51 -15.12
CA ASN A 316 -13.90 -8.96 -16.44
C ASN A 316 -12.91 -9.84 -17.22
N ASP A 317 -13.14 -11.15 -17.18
CA ASP A 317 -12.33 -12.17 -17.85
C ASP A 317 -10.86 -12.25 -17.42
N LEU A 318 -10.50 -11.64 -16.28
CA LEU A 318 -9.13 -11.66 -15.77
C LEU A 318 -8.77 -12.92 -14.97
N GLY A 319 -9.78 -13.61 -14.44
CA GLY A 319 -9.58 -14.74 -13.52
C GLY A 319 -9.25 -14.35 -12.07
N TYR A 320 -9.12 -13.04 -11.78
CA TYR A 320 -8.82 -12.51 -10.44
C TYR A 320 -9.85 -11.48 -10.00
N ARG A 321 -10.15 -11.43 -8.69
CA ARG A 321 -11.00 -10.39 -8.11
C ARG A 321 -10.60 -10.08 -6.68
N GLY A 322 -10.12 -8.87 -6.45
CA GLY A 322 -9.60 -8.42 -5.16
C GLY A 322 -8.16 -8.87 -4.92
N ARG A 323 -7.61 -8.44 -3.79
CA ARG A 323 -6.23 -8.73 -3.35
C ARG A 323 -6.21 -9.28 -1.94
N ILE A 324 -5.15 -9.99 -1.60
CA ILE A 324 -4.85 -10.48 -0.25
C ILE A 324 -3.38 -10.20 0.05
N GLY A 325 -3.07 -9.83 1.29
CA GLY A 325 -1.70 -9.60 1.71
C GLY A 325 -0.93 -10.90 1.87
N ILE A 326 0.36 -10.84 1.59
CA ILE A 326 1.36 -11.81 2.00
C ILE A 326 2.35 -11.11 2.93
N TYR A 327 2.79 -11.82 3.96
CA TYR A 327 3.47 -11.22 5.09
C TYR A 327 4.68 -12.04 5.53
N GLU A 328 5.67 -11.33 6.07
CA GLU A 328 6.84 -11.87 6.74
C GLU A 328 7.07 -11.00 7.97
N LEU A 329 6.99 -11.60 9.16
CA LEU A 329 7.13 -10.90 10.42
C LEU A 329 8.46 -11.29 11.07
N LEU A 330 9.29 -10.30 11.35
CA LEU A 330 10.56 -10.44 12.07
C LEU A 330 10.46 -9.71 13.43
N PRO A 331 10.11 -10.41 14.52
CA PRO A 331 10.25 -9.86 15.87
C PRO A 331 11.72 -9.67 16.24
N LEU A 332 12.05 -8.60 16.96
CA LEU A 332 13.42 -8.36 17.43
C LEU A 332 13.61 -8.91 18.85
N ASP A 333 13.88 -10.21 18.92
CA ASP A 333 14.30 -10.87 20.15
C ASP A 333 15.79 -10.63 20.49
N SER A 334 16.27 -11.18 21.60
CA SER A 334 17.67 -11.03 22.04
C SER A 334 18.70 -11.52 21.02
N THR A 335 18.35 -12.53 20.23
CA THR A 335 19.25 -13.11 19.21
C THR A 335 19.38 -12.15 18.03
N ILE A 336 18.26 -11.67 17.49
CA ILE A 336 18.24 -10.71 16.39
C ILE A 336 18.87 -9.38 16.83
N ARG A 337 18.58 -8.91 18.05
CA ARG A 337 19.20 -7.71 18.62
C ARG A 337 20.72 -7.80 18.68
N ARG A 338 21.27 -8.95 19.07
CA ARG A 338 22.73 -9.19 19.05
C ARG A 338 23.29 -9.12 17.64
N MET A 339 22.63 -9.75 16.66
CA MET A 339 23.09 -9.70 15.27
C MET A 339 23.11 -8.28 14.70
N VAL A 340 22.12 -7.45 15.05
CA VAL A 340 22.10 -6.03 14.70
C VAL A 340 23.30 -5.30 15.32
N MET A 341 23.58 -5.51 16.61
CA MET A 341 24.73 -4.90 17.28
C MET A 341 26.08 -5.33 16.67
N GLU A 342 26.16 -6.57 16.19
CA GLU A 342 27.34 -7.11 15.49
C GLU A 342 27.43 -6.68 14.01
N ASN A 343 26.52 -5.83 13.52
CA ASN A 343 26.40 -5.41 12.12
C ASN A 343 26.37 -6.59 11.13
N LYS A 344 25.63 -7.65 11.48
CA LYS A 344 25.42 -8.79 10.57
C LYS A 344 24.63 -8.37 9.33
N SER A 345 24.87 -9.07 8.22
CA SER A 345 24.16 -8.81 6.98
C SER A 345 22.67 -9.15 7.10
N ALA A 346 21.83 -8.54 6.27
CA ALA A 346 20.41 -8.88 6.20
C ALA A 346 20.18 -10.37 5.88
N ASP A 347 21.06 -10.97 5.06
CA ASP A 347 20.99 -12.39 4.72
C ASP A 347 21.27 -13.28 5.92
N ASP A 348 22.32 -12.99 6.69
CA ASP A 348 22.62 -13.74 7.92
C ASP A 348 21.46 -13.68 8.92
N ILE A 349 20.90 -12.48 9.14
CA ILE A 349 19.75 -12.26 10.03
C ILE A 349 18.56 -13.08 9.56
N LYS A 350 18.25 -13.03 8.25
CA LYS A 350 17.13 -13.76 7.66
C LYS A 350 17.31 -15.27 7.77
N GLN A 351 18.48 -15.79 7.44
CA GLN A 351 18.76 -17.23 7.53
C GLN A 351 18.58 -17.74 8.96
N LEU A 352 19.03 -16.98 9.97
CA LEU A 352 18.82 -17.37 11.36
C LEU A 352 17.34 -17.24 11.76
N ALA A 353 16.67 -16.15 11.40
CA ALA A 353 15.26 -15.95 11.71
C ALA A 353 14.38 -17.07 11.12
N VAL A 354 14.65 -17.53 9.90
CA VAL A 354 13.96 -18.67 9.28
C VAL A 354 14.17 -19.95 10.10
N LYS A 355 15.39 -20.22 10.58
CA LYS A 355 15.65 -21.36 11.48
C LYS A 355 14.90 -21.24 12.81
N MET A 356 14.60 -20.03 13.25
CA MET A 356 13.83 -19.73 14.46
C MET A 356 12.31 -19.70 14.23
N GLY A 357 11.84 -19.99 13.02
CA GLY A 357 10.41 -20.12 12.71
C GLY A 357 9.79 -18.91 11.98
N LEU A 358 10.58 -17.93 11.53
CA LEU A 358 10.10 -16.90 10.62
C LEU A 358 9.64 -17.54 9.29
N VAL A 359 8.43 -17.21 8.86
CA VAL A 359 7.87 -17.65 7.57
C VAL A 359 8.17 -16.58 6.52
N PRO A 360 8.98 -16.87 5.49
CA PRO A 360 9.29 -15.90 4.45
C PRO A 360 8.06 -15.51 3.63
N LEU A 361 8.08 -14.33 3.00
CA LEU A 361 7.01 -13.85 2.13
C LEU A 361 6.57 -14.90 1.09
N ARG A 362 7.55 -15.62 0.52
CA ARG A 362 7.30 -16.65 -0.50
C ARG A 362 6.61 -17.88 0.05
N GLU A 363 6.93 -18.30 1.25
CA GLU A 363 6.29 -19.47 1.87
C GLU A 363 4.86 -19.14 2.29
N ASP A 364 4.61 -17.96 2.86
CA ASP A 364 3.25 -17.49 3.16
C ASP A 364 2.39 -17.37 1.87
N ALA A 365 2.98 -16.83 0.79
CA ALA A 365 2.33 -16.77 -0.52
C ALA A 365 2.04 -18.17 -1.09
N ALA A 366 3.00 -19.10 -1.00
CA ALA A 366 2.83 -20.48 -1.46
C ALA A 366 1.74 -21.21 -0.65
N ALA A 367 1.68 -21.03 0.66
CA ALA A 367 0.61 -21.56 1.51
C ALA A 367 -0.78 -21.06 1.06
N LYS A 368 -0.90 -19.77 0.74
CA LYS A 368 -2.14 -19.17 0.20
C LYS A 368 -2.50 -19.70 -1.19
N ALA A 369 -1.51 -19.97 -2.04
CA ALA A 369 -1.73 -20.60 -3.34
C ALA A 369 -2.22 -22.05 -3.20
N ARG A 370 -1.62 -22.83 -2.28
CA ARG A 370 -2.06 -24.20 -1.93
C ARG A 370 -3.48 -24.21 -1.38
N ALA A 371 -3.87 -23.18 -0.61
CA ALA A 371 -5.24 -22.99 -0.14
C ALA A 371 -6.22 -22.50 -1.24
N GLY A 372 -5.73 -22.24 -2.45
CA GLY A 372 -6.54 -21.77 -3.58
C GLY A 372 -7.02 -20.32 -3.47
N LEU A 373 -6.36 -19.50 -2.63
CA LEU A 373 -6.68 -18.08 -2.46
C LEU A 373 -6.03 -17.21 -3.53
N THR A 374 -4.86 -17.60 -4.03
CA THR A 374 -4.12 -16.97 -5.12
C THR A 374 -3.57 -18.06 -6.06
N THR A 375 -2.90 -17.67 -7.12
CA THR A 375 -2.35 -18.59 -8.14
C THR A 375 -0.85 -18.77 -7.97
N ALA A 376 -0.31 -19.85 -8.53
CA ALA A 376 1.14 -20.08 -8.57
C ALA A 376 1.89 -18.94 -9.29
N GLU A 377 1.29 -18.43 -10.37
CA GLU A 377 1.83 -17.35 -11.19
C GLU A 377 1.93 -16.04 -10.40
N GLU A 378 0.94 -15.74 -9.56
CA GLU A 378 0.97 -14.56 -8.68
C GLU A 378 2.07 -14.66 -7.62
N VAL A 379 2.25 -15.84 -7.00
CA VAL A 379 3.32 -16.06 -6.03
C VAL A 379 4.66 -15.76 -6.67
N ILE A 380 4.94 -16.35 -7.84
CA ILE A 380 6.20 -16.14 -8.54
C ILE A 380 6.37 -14.66 -8.91
N ARG A 381 5.35 -14.03 -9.52
CA ARG A 381 5.40 -12.62 -9.95
C ARG A 381 5.75 -11.68 -8.80
N VAL A 382 5.14 -11.88 -7.63
CA VAL A 382 5.28 -10.97 -6.49
C VAL A 382 6.51 -11.30 -5.64
N THR A 383 7.14 -12.46 -5.80
CA THR A 383 8.30 -12.90 -4.98
C THR A 383 9.59 -13.10 -5.79
N GLN A 384 9.64 -12.65 -7.05
CA GLN A 384 10.83 -12.78 -7.92
C GLN A 384 12.13 -12.25 -7.29
N ASP A 385 12.06 -11.18 -6.49
CA ASP A 385 13.21 -10.59 -5.79
C ASP A 385 13.45 -11.18 -4.39
N ALA A 386 12.57 -12.07 -3.92
CA ALA A 386 12.75 -12.73 -2.65
C ALA A 386 13.66 -13.96 -2.87
N PRO A 387 14.86 -14.01 -2.27
CA PRO A 387 15.69 -15.20 -2.36
C PRO A 387 14.92 -16.42 -1.86
N VAL A 388 15.16 -17.56 -2.51
CA VAL A 388 14.54 -18.87 -2.21
C VAL A 388 14.87 -19.29 -0.79
#